data_AF-A0A938ML26-F1
#
_entry.id   AF-A0A938ML26-F1
#
_cell.length_a   1.000
_cell.length_b   1.000
_cell.length_c   1.000
_cell.angle_alpha   90.00
_cell.angle_beta   90.00
_cell.angle_gamma   90.00
#
_symmetry.space_group_name_H-M   'P 1'
#
loop_
_entity.id
_entity.type
_entity.pdbx_description
1 polymer ?
#
loop_
_entity_poly.entity_id
_entity_poly.type
_entity_poly.pdbx_seq_one_letter_code
_entity_poly.pdbx_strand_id
1 'polypeptide(L)'
;MKDLDYDIIVAGGGTAGSAAAIAAARRGRRVLLVEEQNCLGGTSTSGGVGEWFASLEGMGNIFEAIARELGHFGVPDRGPRFFNPEHLKAAWQFMAEKAGVHVLFHASVCGV
;
A
#
# COMPACT_ATOMS: atom_id res chain seq x y z
N MET A 1 -14.53 18.13 -16.25
CA MET A 1 -14.10 17.25 -15.15
C MET A 1 -14.11 15.85 -15.71
N LYS A 2 -13.03 15.05 -15.58
CA LYS A 2 -13.13 13.62 -15.93
C LYS A 2 -14.17 13.00 -15.00
N ASP A 3 -15.05 12.15 -15.51
CA ASP A 3 -16.04 11.45 -14.70
C ASP A 3 -15.33 10.73 -13.53
N LEU A 4 -15.78 11.01 -12.29
CA LEU A 4 -15.28 10.40 -11.06
C LEU A 4 -15.87 8.98 -10.89
N ASP A 5 -15.72 8.16 -11.92
CA ASP A 5 -16.32 6.84 -11.99
C ASP A 5 -15.26 5.77 -11.68
N TYR A 6 -15.44 5.09 -10.55
CA TYR A 6 -14.57 4.02 -10.05
C TYR A 6 -15.42 2.81 -9.72
N ASP A 7 -14.88 1.62 -9.99
CA ASP A 7 -15.56 0.37 -9.65
C ASP A 7 -15.44 0.07 -8.15
N ILE A 8 -14.32 0.51 -7.54
CA ILE A 8 -13.98 0.27 -6.14
C ILE A 8 -13.34 1.53 -5.55
N ILE A 9 -13.81 1.93 -4.36
CA ILE A 9 -13.16 2.95 -3.53
C ILE A 9 -12.65 2.26 -2.27
N VAL A 10 -11.38 2.45 -1.96
CA VAL A 10 -10.75 1.99 -0.72
C VAL A 10 -10.50 3.21 0.17
N ALA A 11 -11.02 3.19 1.39
CA ALA A 11 -10.85 4.24 2.38
C ALA A 11 -9.76 3.82 3.39
N GLY A 12 -8.62 4.52 3.35
CA GLY A 12 -7.42 4.21 4.13
C GLY A 12 -6.39 3.41 3.33
N GLY A 13 -5.19 3.96 3.22
CA GLY A 13 -3.99 3.43 2.61
C GLY A 13 -3.01 2.81 3.61
N GLY A 14 -3.51 2.25 4.73
CA GLY A 14 -2.73 1.35 5.57
C GLY A 14 -2.35 0.04 4.85
N THR A 15 -1.55 -0.82 5.48
CA THR A 15 -1.09 -2.11 4.90
C THR A 15 -2.21 -2.90 4.21
N ALA A 16 -3.37 -3.06 4.87
CA ALA A 16 -4.51 -3.79 4.33
C ALA A 16 -5.19 -3.06 3.16
N GLY A 17 -5.38 -1.74 3.26
CA GLY A 17 -6.02 -0.94 2.23
C GLY A 17 -5.18 -0.81 0.97
N SER A 18 -3.87 -0.55 1.12
CA SER A 18 -2.92 -0.58 -0.01
C SER A 18 -2.91 -1.95 -0.69
N ALA A 19 -2.84 -3.04 0.08
CA ALA A 19 -2.89 -4.39 -0.46
C ALA A 19 -4.18 -4.66 -1.23
N ALA A 20 -5.34 -4.27 -0.66
CA ALA A 20 -6.65 -4.44 -1.30
C ALA A 20 -6.76 -3.65 -2.60
N ALA A 21 -6.35 -2.38 -2.60
CA ALA A 21 -6.39 -1.51 -3.77
C ALA A 21 -5.51 -2.07 -4.91
N ILE A 22 -4.28 -2.45 -4.61
CA ILE A 22 -3.35 -3.06 -5.56
C ILE A 22 -3.91 -4.37 -6.11
N ALA A 23 -4.46 -5.23 -5.24
CA ALA A 23 -5.02 -6.51 -5.64
C ALA A 23 -6.25 -6.35 -6.54
N ALA A 24 -7.10 -5.36 -6.29
CA ALA A 24 -8.26 -5.03 -7.11
C ALA A 24 -7.85 -4.44 -8.46
N ALA A 25 -6.92 -3.50 -8.49
CA ALA A 25 -6.44 -2.88 -9.72
C ALA A 25 -5.74 -3.89 -10.64
N ARG A 26 -4.93 -4.80 -10.09
CA ARG A 26 -4.33 -5.93 -10.83
C ARG A 26 -5.36 -6.88 -11.47
N ARG A 27 -6.62 -6.85 -11.02
CA ARG A 27 -7.75 -7.59 -11.59
C ARG A 27 -8.57 -6.76 -12.59
N GLY A 28 -8.01 -5.64 -13.08
CA GLY A 28 -8.60 -4.81 -14.12
C GLY A 28 -9.71 -3.88 -13.64
N ARG A 29 -9.77 -3.57 -12.33
CA ARG A 29 -10.77 -2.64 -11.78
C ARG A 29 -10.22 -1.22 -11.72
N ARG A 30 -11.08 -0.22 -11.96
CA ARG A 30 -10.78 1.20 -11.70
C ARG A 30 -10.89 1.44 -10.20
N VAL A 31 -9.76 1.65 -9.55
CA VAL A 31 -9.68 1.79 -8.09
C VAL A 31 -9.27 3.21 -7.71
N LEU A 32 -10.04 3.81 -6.82
CA LEU A 32 -9.63 4.99 -6.05
C LEU A 32 -9.22 4.55 -4.64
N LEU A 33 -8.02 4.91 -4.22
CA LEU A 33 -7.55 4.77 -2.84
C LEU A 33 -7.48 6.16 -2.20
N VAL A 34 -8.23 6.37 -1.13
CA VAL A 34 -8.27 7.63 -0.37
C VAL A 34 -7.46 7.45 0.90
N GLU A 35 -6.48 8.32 1.14
CA GLU A 35 -5.57 8.25 2.30
C GLU A 35 -5.44 9.65 2.93
N GLU A 36 -5.54 9.71 4.26
CA GLU A 36 -5.50 10.98 5.00
C GLU A 36 -4.07 11.54 5.12
N GLN A 37 -3.08 10.66 5.15
CA GLN A 37 -1.67 10.97 5.27
C GLN A 37 -1.02 11.23 3.91
N ASN A 38 0.27 11.53 3.93
CA ASN A 38 1.08 11.79 2.73
C ASN A 38 1.76 10.54 2.15
N CYS A 39 1.49 9.35 2.70
CA CYS A 39 2.10 8.11 2.26
C CYS A 39 1.24 6.89 2.58
N LEU A 40 1.50 5.80 1.85
CA LEU A 40 0.86 4.50 2.05
C LEU A 40 1.60 3.66 3.10
N GLY A 41 0.91 2.67 3.66
CA GLY A 41 1.43 1.69 4.63
C GLY A 41 0.99 1.93 6.08
N GLY A 42 0.37 3.08 6.39
CA GLY A 42 -0.16 3.39 7.72
C GLY A 42 0.91 3.29 8.81
N THR A 43 0.64 2.59 9.91
CA THR A 43 1.58 2.51 11.05
C THR A 43 2.94 1.91 10.69
N SER A 44 3.01 1.01 9.70
CA SER A 44 4.27 0.45 9.20
C SER A 44 5.16 1.46 8.45
N THR A 45 4.62 2.64 8.13
CA THR A 45 5.34 3.70 7.42
C THR A 45 5.28 5.00 8.21
N SER A 46 4.16 5.72 8.15
CA SER A 46 3.96 7.00 8.84
C SER A 46 4.05 6.89 10.35
N GLY A 47 3.63 5.74 10.92
CA GLY A 47 3.74 5.46 12.35
C GLY A 47 5.10 4.94 12.79
N GLY A 48 6.03 4.68 11.87
CA GLY A 48 7.40 4.26 12.19
C GLY A 48 7.54 2.84 12.74
N VAL A 49 6.50 1.99 12.63
CA VAL A 49 6.57 0.59 13.06
C VAL A 49 7.35 -0.23 12.03
N GLY A 50 8.66 -0.30 12.19
CA GLY A 50 9.60 -0.97 11.27
C GLY A 50 9.56 -2.50 11.28
N GLU A 51 8.53 -3.10 11.86
CA GLU A 51 8.35 -4.55 11.86
C GLU A 51 6.89 -5.00 11.84
N TRP A 52 6.61 -6.13 11.18
CA TRP A 52 5.35 -6.85 11.33
C TRP A 52 5.53 -8.02 12.30
N PHE A 53 5.05 -7.86 13.53
CA PHE A 53 5.22 -8.82 14.63
C PHE A 53 4.48 -10.16 14.43
N ALA A 54 3.38 -10.16 13.68
CA ALA A 54 2.56 -11.35 13.47
C ALA A 54 3.17 -12.31 12.42
N SER A 55 2.75 -13.58 12.44
CA SER A 55 3.04 -14.48 11.33
C SER A 55 2.45 -13.91 10.04
N LEU A 56 3.25 -13.88 8.98
CA LEU A 56 2.82 -13.46 7.64
C LEU A 56 2.32 -14.65 6.80
N GLU A 57 2.40 -15.86 7.35
CA GLU A 57 1.97 -17.08 6.68
C GLU A 57 0.46 -17.04 6.42
N GLY A 58 0.05 -17.43 5.20
CA GLY A 58 -1.36 -17.44 4.80
C GLY A 58 -1.95 -16.06 4.45
N MET A 59 -1.19 -14.96 4.57
CA MET A 59 -1.69 -13.61 4.24
C MET A 59 -1.62 -13.25 2.74
N GLY A 60 -1.48 -14.25 1.88
CA GLY A 60 -1.30 -14.09 0.44
C GLY A 60 0.11 -13.63 0.06
N ASN A 61 0.28 -13.18 -1.19
CA ASN A 61 1.58 -12.89 -1.78
C ASN A 61 2.01 -11.42 -1.70
N ILE A 62 1.29 -10.59 -0.94
CA ILE A 62 1.58 -9.15 -0.88
C ILE A 62 2.92 -8.88 -0.19
N PHE A 63 3.23 -9.60 0.89
CA PHE A 63 4.48 -9.42 1.64
C PHE A 63 5.70 -9.87 0.85
N GLU A 64 5.58 -10.92 0.03
CA GLU A 64 6.62 -11.34 -0.92
C GLU A 64 6.84 -10.29 -2.01
N ALA A 65 5.77 -9.67 -2.51
CA ALA A 65 5.87 -8.59 -3.48
C ALA A 65 6.55 -7.35 -2.89
N ILE A 66 6.22 -7.00 -1.64
CA ILE A 66 6.89 -5.91 -0.90
C ILE A 66 8.36 -6.24 -0.69
N ALA A 67 8.71 -7.43 -0.20
CA ALA A 67 10.10 -7.84 0.00
C ALA A 67 10.92 -7.73 -1.30
N ARG A 68 10.31 -8.12 -2.43
CA ARG A 68 10.92 -7.99 -3.76
C ARG A 68 11.16 -6.52 -4.15
N GLU A 69 10.19 -5.63 -3.92
CA GLU A 69 10.37 -4.19 -4.17
C GLU A 69 11.39 -3.55 -3.22
N LEU A 70 11.42 -3.97 -1.95
CA LEU A 70 12.43 -3.52 -0.98
C LEU A 70 13.85 -3.94 -1.40
N GLY A 71 13.99 -5.09 -2.08
CA GLY A 71 15.26 -5.54 -2.64
C GLY A 71 15.89 -4.57 -3.64
N HIS A 72 15.09 -3.71 -4.30
CA HIS A 72 15.61 -2.70 -5.23
C HIS A 72 16.42 -1.58 -4.55
N PHE A 73 16.30 -1.42 -3.22
CA PHE A 73 17.04 -0.41 -2.47
C PHE A 73 18.44 -0.87 -1.99
N GLY A 74 18.83 -2.12 -2.30
CA GLY A 74 20.19 -2.62 -2.00
C GLY A 74 20.51 -2.84 -0.52
N VAL A 75 19.51 -2.80 0.36
CA VAL A 75 19.67 -3.11 1.79
C VAL A 75 19.50 -4.62 1.99
N PRO A 76 20.37 -5.28 2.80
CA PRO A 76 20.25 -6.71 3.05
C PRO A 76 18.87 -7.07 3.59
N ASP A 77 18.20 -7.98 2.88
CA ASP A 77 16.91 -8.52 3.28
C ASP A 77 17.04 -9.24 4.64
N ARG A 78 16.35 -8.73 5.66
CA ARG A 78 16.21 -9.41 6.97
C ARG A 78 14.94 -10.26 7.03
N GLY A 79 14.41 -10.62 5.87
CA GLY A 79 13.10 -11.23 5.68
C GLY A 79 11.99 -10.19 5.66
N PRO A 80 10.78 -10.57 5.21
CA PRO A 80 9.66 -9.65 5.01
C PRO A 80 9.16 -8.98 6.30
N ARG A 81 9.61 -9.43 7.49
CA ARG A 81 9.16 -8.89 8.77
C ARG A 81 9.80 -7.56 9.14
N PHE A 82 11.03 -7.29 8.71
CA PHE A 82 11.76 -6.09 9.11
C PHE A 82 12.08 -5.23 7.89
N PHE A 83 11.86 -3.93 7.99
CA PHE A 83 12.03 -3.02 6.86
C PHE A 83 12.35 -1.60 7.33
N ASN A 84 12.91 -0.80 6.43
CA ASN A 84 13.01 0.63 6.62
C ASN A 84 11.65 1.27 6.24
N PRO A 85 10.99 2.00 7.16
CA PRO A 85 9.70 2.64 6.87
C PRO A 85 9.70 3.56 5.65
N GLU A 86 10.79 4.27 5.36
CA GLU A 86 10.90 5.15 4.19
C GLU A 86 10.99 4.38 2.87
N HIS A 87 11.73 3.26 2.85
CA HIS A 87 11.76 2.38 1.69
C HIS A 87 10.41 1.71 1.47
N LEU A 88 9.71 1.37 2.56
CA LEU A 88 8.37 0.79 2.48
C LEU A 88 7.34 1.77 1.90
N LYS A 89 7.42 3.07 2.23
CA LYS A 89 6.58 4.10 1.57
C LYS A 89 6.76 4.08 0.06
N ALA A 90 8.01 4.07 -0.40
CA ALA A 90 8.34 4.03 -1.83
C ALA A 90 7.88 2.72 -2.48
N ALA A 91 8.08 1.57 -1.82
CA ALA A 91 7.62 0.28 -2.31
C ALA A 91 6.09 0.26 -2.50
N TRP A 92 5.32 0.74 -1.51
CA TRP A 92 3.86 0.85 -1.65
C TRP A 92 3.45 1.77 -2.79
N GLN A 93 4.09 2.94 -2.91
CA GLN A 93 3.80 3.90 -3.97
C GLN A 93 4.03 3.27 -5.35
N PHE A 94 5.20 2.68 -5.59
CA PHE A 94 5.52 2.06 -6.87
C PHE A 94 4.59 0.89 -7.20
N MET A 95 4.24 0.07 -6.20
CA MET A 95 3.31 -1.04 -6.41
C MET A 95 1.90 -0.55 -6.77
N ALA A 96 1.42 0.53 -6.14
CA ALA A 96 0.12 1.14 -6.42
C ALA A 96 0.10 1.76 -7.82
N GLU A 97 1.11 2.54 -8.18
CA GLU A 97 1.24 3.16 -9.50
C GLU A 97 1.32 2.10 -10.61
N LYS A 98 2.18 1.08 -10.44
CA LYS A 98 2.32 -0.01 -11.42
C LYS A 98 1.04 -0.82 -11.59
N ALA A 99 0.23 -0.92 -10.54
CA ALA A 99 -1.07 -1.58 -10.60
C ALA A 99 -2.16 -0.71 -11.23
N GLY A 100 -1.93 0.59 -11.42
CA GLY A 100 -2.91 1.54 -11.95
C GLY A 100 -3.91 2.05 -10.91
N VAL A 101 -3.55 2.03 -9.62
CA VAL A 101 -4.38 2.61 -8.56
C VAL A 101 -4.32 4.13 -8.63
N HIS A 102 -5.48 4.81 -8.64
CA HIS A 102 -5.52 6.25 -8.43
C HIS A 102 -5.49 6.51 -6.93
N VAL A 103 -4.45 7.18 -6.44
CA VAL A 103 -4.31 7.51 -5.02
C VAL A 103 -4.61 8.99 -4.80
N LEU A 104 -5.48 9.27 -3.83
CA LEU A 104 -5.78 10.61 -3.34
C LEU A 104 -5.28 10.73 -1.90
N PHE A 105 -4.12 11.36 -1.74
CA PHE A 105 -3.57 11.70 -0.43
C PHE A 105 -4.23 12.94 0.17
N HIS A 106 -4.02 13.15 1.47
CA HIS A 106 -4.56 14.30 2.21
C HIS A 106 -6.09 14.42 2.12
N ALA A 107 -6.77 13.27 2.05
CA ALA A 107 -8.21 13.20 1.93
C ALA A 107 -8.77 12.15 2.89
N SER A 108 -9.91 12.46 3.49
CA SER A 108 -10.61 11.57 4.41
C SER A 108 -12.01 11.29 3.89
N VAL A 109 -12.50 10.07 4.11
CA VAL A 109 -13.89 9.71 3.84
C VAL A 109 -14.71 9.97 5.09
N CYS A 110 -15.78 10.76 4.97
CA CYS A 110 -16.70 11.07 6.05
C CYS A 110 -18.15 10.72 5.66
N GLY A 111 -18.98 10.45 6.68
CA GLY A 111 -20.42 10.23 6.53
C GLY A 111 -21.21 11.43 7.09
N VAL A 112 -22.51 11.44 6.79
CA VAL A 112 -23.48 12.42 7.32
C VAL A 112 -24.22 11.90 8.55
#